data_AF-A0A1V5DGG2-F1
#
_entry.id   AF-A0A1V5DGG2-F1
#
_cell.length_a   1.000
_cell.length_b   1.000
_cell.length_c   1.000
_cell.angle_alpha   90.00
_cell.angle_beta   90.00
_cell.angle_gamma   90.00
#
_symmetry.space_group_name_H-M   'P 1'
#
loop_
_entity.id
_entity.type
_entity.pdbx_description
1 polymer ?
#
loop_
_entity_poly.entity_id
_entity_poly.type
_entity_poly.pdbx_seq_one_letter_code
_entity_poly.pdbx_strand_id
1 'polypeptide(L)'
;MFSVAIDLDPRYGEAYGYRGLACFTLGLNEEAMDNYNMAIALDPSLEKVYLFRGVLHSKLSHHEEAIKDLTTAIEWDNQLGDAYYHRGINRGILGDRRGALWDLKFAAQLGNRIAQKALNSTGIPW
;
A
#
# COMPACT_ATOMS: atom_id res chain seq x y z
N MET A 1 16.06 10.72 11.87
CA MET A 1 15.25 11.96 11.83
C MET A 1 13.83 11.73 12.37
N PHE A 2 13.17 10.59 12.12
CA PHE A 2 11.82 10.28 12.65
C PHE A 2 11.74 10.02 14.15
N SER A 3 12.80 9.47 14.79
CA SER A 3 12.81 9.25 16.24
C SER A 3 12.61 10.55 17.02
N VAL A 4 13.26 11.63 16.59
CA VAL A 4 13.11 12.96 17.20
C VAL A 4 11.68 13.50 17.05
N ALA A 5 10.99 13.23 15.95
CA ALA A 5 9.60 13.66 15.78
C ALA A 5 8.63 12.92 16.73
N ILE A 6 8.85 11.61 16.94
CA ILE A 6 8.08 10.80 17.91
C ILE A 6 8.34 11.26 19.34
N ASP A 7 9.59 11.60 19.66
CA ASP A 7 9.95 12.11 20.98
C ASP A 7 9.35 13.51 21.27
N LEU A 8 9.05 14.28 20.23
CA LEU A 8 8.47 15.63 20.33
C LEU A 8 6.93 15.64 20.36
N ASP A 9 6.27 14.78 19.57
CA ASP A 9 4.82 14.52 19.68
C ASP A 9 4.51 13.03 19.42
N PRO A 10 4.32 12.23 20.48
CA PRO A 10 3.95 10.82 20.37
C PRO A 10 2.61 10.57 19.67
N ARG A 11 1.80 11.61 19.39
CA ARG A 11 0.52 11.49 18.69
C ARG A 11 0.63 11.79 17.19
N TYR A 12 1.84 12.08 16.69
CA TYR A 12 2.03 12.35 15.27
C TYR A 12 2.06 11.04 14.47
N GLY A 13 0.88 10.57 14.06
CA GLY A 13 0.68 9.30 13.34
C GLY A 13 1.55 9.18 12.09
N GLU A 14 1.78 10.27 11.35
CA GLU A 14 2.65 10.28 10.16
C GLU A 14 4.10 9.87 10.50
N ALA A 15 4.65 10.27 11.65
CA ALA A 15 6.01 9.90 12.02
C ALA A 15 6.16 8.39 12.25
N TYR A 16 5.15 7.75 12.85
CA TYR A 16 5.10 6.28 12.94
C TYR A 16 4.96 5.67 11.55
N GLY A 17 4.15 6.23 10.65
CA GLY A 17 4.04 5.79 9.26
C GLY A 17 5.39 5.78 8.53
N TYR A 18 6.14 6.89 8.60
CA TYR A 18 7.45 6.99 7.96
C TYR A 18 8.53 6.12 8.62
N ARG A 19 8.46 5.94 9.95
CA ARG A 19 9.35 5.00 10.65
C ARG A 19 9.04 3.55 10.23
N GLY A 20 7.76 3.20 10.09
CA GLY A 20 7.35 1.90 9.55
C GLY A 20 7.88 1.67 8.14
N LEU A 21 7.83 2.69 7.28
CA LEU A 21 8.42 2.63 5.94
C LEU A 21 9.93 2.42 5.98
N ALA A 22 10.64 3.10 6.89
CA ALA A 22 12.08 2.89 7.07
C ALA A 22 12.40 1.47 7.58
N CYS A 23 11.62 0.93 8.53
CA CYS A 23 11.77 -0.46 8.97
C CYS A 23 11.52 -1.44 7.80
N PHE A 24 10.48 -1.20 7.00
CA PHE A 24 10.15 -2.02 5.85
C PHE A 24 11.27 -2.09 4.81
N THR A 25 11.89 -0.95 4.49
CA THR A 25 13.02 -0.90 3.54
C THR A 25 14.27 -1.58 4.07
N LEU A 26 14.44 -1.62 5.40
CA LEU A 26 15.49 -2.36 6.08
C LEU A 26 15.20 -3.87 6.24
N GLY A 27 14.00 -4.33 5.86
CA GLY A 27 13.58 -5.72 6.00
C GLY A 27 13.06 -6.10 7.41
N LEU A 28 12.95 -5.12 8.29
CA LEU A 28 12.40 -5.24 9.65
C LEU A 28 10.86 -5.26 9.58
N ASN A 29 10.31 -6.36 9.09
CA ASN A 29 8.89 -6.45 8.73
C ASN A 29 7.96 -6.40 9.95
N GLU A 30 8.36 -6.98 11.09
CA GLU A 30 7.56 -6.96 12.33
C GLU A 30 7.49 -5.54 12.89
N GLU A 31 8.65 -4.86 13.00
CA GLU A 31 8.71 -3.49 13.46
C GLU A 31 7.98 -2.54 12.51
N ALA A 32 8.03 -2.78 11.19
CA ALA A 32 7.26 -2.02 10.23
C ALA A 32 5.75 -2.15 10.49
N MET A 33 5.27 -3.38 10.72
CA MET A 33 3.86 -3.65 11.02
C MET A 33 3.40 -2.92 12.29
N ASP A 34 4.18 -2.99 13.36
CA ASP A 34 3.86 -2.30 14.63
C ASP A 34 3.77 -0.79 14.44
N ASN A 35 4.70 -0.20 13.68
CA ASN A 35 4.69 1.23 13.40
C ASN A 35 3.49 1.64 12.55
N TYR A 36 3.12 0.88 11.52
CA TYR A 36 1.93 1.17 10.73
C TYR A 36 0.64 1.04 11.55
N ASN A 37 0.55 0.03 12.42
CA ASN A 37 -0.58 -0.14 13.33
C ASN A 37 -0.72 1.04 14.29
N MET A 38 0.39 1.50 14.86
CA MET A 38 0.38 2.68 15.74
C MET A 38 -0.04 3.94 14.99
N ALA A 39 0.49 4.15 13.79
CA ALA A 39 0.13 5.30 12.94
C ALA A 39 -1.38 5.35 12.66
N ILE A 40 -1.97 4.21 12.27
CA ILE A 40 -3.41 4.10 12.02
C ILE A 40 -4.25 4.26 13.28
N ALA A 41 -3.77 3.77 14.43
CA ALA A 41 -4.46 3.94 15.71
C ALA A 41 -4.49 5.41 16.16
N LEU A 42 -3.44 6.17 15.86
CA LEU A 42 -3.34 7.60 16.14
C LEU A 42 -4.15 8.44 15.15
N ASP A 43 -4.07 8.11 13.86
CA ASP A 43 -4.80 8.79 12.79
C ASP A 43 -5.26 7.79 11.70
N PRO A 44 -6.55 7.40 11.71
CA PRO A 44 -7.13 6.50 10.72
C PRO A 44 -7.31 7.11 9.32
N SER A 45 -7.00 8.39 9.13
CA SER A 45 -7.14 9.06 7.82
C SER A 45 -5.88 8.99 6.95
N LEU A 46 -4.79 8.43 7.48
CA LEU A 46 -3.49 8.36 6.79
C LEU A 46 -3.49 7.30 5.68
N GLU A 47 -3.97 7.68 4.50
CA GLU A 47 -4.14 6.83 3.31
C GLU A 47 -2.84 6.12 2.89
N LYS A 48 -1.71 6.83 2.98
CA LYS A 48 -0.39 6.27 2.65
C LYS A 48 0.04 5.17 3.59
N VAL A 49 -0.35 5.22 4.86
CA VAL A 49 0.00 4.18 5.84
C VAL A 49 -0.75 2.89 5.52
N TYR A 50 -2.02 2.98 5.11
CA TYR A 50 -2.76 1.81 4.59
C TYR A 50 -2.11 1.26 3.32
N LEU A 51 -1.68 2.11 2.38
CA LEU A 51 -0.92 1.67 1.22
C LEU A 51 0.35 0.89 1.64
N PHE A 52 1.16 1.45 2.53
CA PHE A 52 2.41 0.81 2.96
C PHE A 52 2.17 -0.50 3.73
N ARG A 53 1.19 -0.54 4.62
CA ARG A 53 0.82 -1.76 5.36
C ARG A 53 0.25 -2.82 4.42
N GLY A 54 -0.56 -2.44 3.44
CA GLY A 54 -1.08 -3.34 2.41
C GLY A 54 0.03 -3.93 1.53
N VAL A 55 1.05 -3.15 1.17
CA VAL A 55 2.25 -3.65 0.47
C VAL A 55 3.03 -4.63 1.34
N LEU A 56 3.18 -4.35 2.63
CA LEU A 56 3.82 -5.27 3.57
C LEU A 56 3.03 -6.58 3.70
N HIS A 57 1.71 -6.53 3.87
CA HIS A 57 0.86 -7.73 3.86
C HIS A 57 1.03 -8.54 2.57
N SER A 58 1.07 -7.87 1.42
CA SER A 58 1.31 -8.52 0.13
C SER A 58 2.66 -9.24 0.07
N LYS A 59 3.74 -8.62 0.58
CA LYS A 59 5.08 -9.22 0.68
C LYS A 59 5.09 -10.45 1.60
N LEU A 60 4.25 -10.46 2.63
CA LEU A 60 4.09 -11.57 3.57
C LEU A 60 3.06 -12.62 3.11
N SER A 61 2.54 -12.51 1.90
CA SER A 61 1.48 -13.38 1.36
C SER A 61 0.15 -13.35 2.12
N HIS A 62 -0.09 -12.31 2.90
CA HIS A 62 -1.37 -12.02 3.56
C HIS A 62 -2.29 -11.27 2.59
N HIS A 63 -2.74 -11.95 1.54
CA HIS A 63 -3.34 -11.32 0.36
C HIS A 63 -4.70 -10.66 0.66
N GLU A 64 -5.51 -11.26 1.51
CA GLU A 64 -6.81 -10.73 1.93
C GLU A 64 -6.65 -9.43 2.73
N GLU A 65 -5.73 -9.40 3.70
CA GLU A 65 -5.40 -8.22 4.49
C GLU A 65 -4.79 -7.13 3.60
N ALA A 66 -3.92 -7.50 2.65
CA ALA A 66 -3.39 -6.56 1.68
C ALA A 66 -4.51 -5.88 0.88
N ILE A 67 -5.46 -6.65 0.34
CA ILE A 67 -6.60 -6.11 -0.41
C ILE A 67 -7.45 -5.18 0.46
N LYS A 68 -7.67 -5.54 1.73
CA LYS A 68 -8.43 -4.72 2.68
C LYS A 68 -7.77 -3.35 2.86
N ASP A 69 -6.50 -3.34 3.22
CA ASP A 69 -5.75 -2.08 3.44
C ASP A 69 -5.65 -1.24 2.17
N LEU A 70 -5.36 -1.86 1.03
CA LEU A 70 -5.26 -1.16 -0.25
C LEU A 70 -6.62 -0.59 -0.69
N THR A 71 -7.72 -1.24 -0.31
CA THR A 71 -9.07 -0.71 -0.54
C THR A 71 -9.33 0.49 0.35
N THR A 72 -8.99 0.44 1.64
CA THR A 72 -9.10 1.59 2.53
C THR A 72 -8.27 2.78 2.03
N ALA A 73 -7.04 2.54 1.55
CA ALA A 73 -6.20 3.60 0.97
C ALA A 73 -6.89 4.27 -0.23
N ILE A 74 -7.50 3.49 -1.12
CA ILE A 74 -8.25 3.96 -2.30
C ILE A 74 -9.51 4.74 -1.91
N GLU A 75 -10.19 4.34 -0.83
CA GLU A 75 -11.38 5.03 -0.32
C GLU A 75 -11.03 6.44 0.21
N TRP A 76 -9.85 6.60 0.82
CA TRP A 76 -9.33 7.91 1.24
C TRP A 76 -8.78 8.74 0.09
N ASP A 77 -7.98 8.14 -0.79
CA ASP A 77 -7.46 8.79 -2.01
C ASP A 77 -7.50 7.84 -3.22
N ASN A 78 -8.44 8.12 -4.11
CA ASN A 78 -8.65 7.33 -5.34
C ASN A 78 -7.64 7.63 -6.47
N GLN A 79 -6.66 8.52 -6.24
CA GLN A 79 -5.58 8.81 -7.20
C GLN A 79 -4.30 8.01 -6.90
N LEU A 80 -4.30 7.15 -5.88
CA LEU A 80 -3.17 6.30 -5.54
C LEU A 80 -2.99 5.14 -6.53
N GLY A 81 -2.35 5.40 -7.67
CA GLY A 81 -2.07 4.38 -8.69
C GLY A 81 -1.34 3.15 -8.16
N ASP A 82 -0.44 3.32 -7.19
CA ASP A 82 0.27 2.21 -6.53
C ASP A 82 -0.68 1.31 -5.72
N ALA A 83 -1.70 1.88 -5.08
CA ALA A 83 -2.68 1.12 -4.32
C ALA A 83 -3.50 0.20 -5.24
N TYR A 84 -3.94 0.71 -6.38
CA TYR A 84 -4.61 -0.10 -7.40
C TYR A 84 -3.68 -1.18 -7.95
N TYR A 85 -2.43 -0.84 -8.29
CA TYR A 85 -1.46 -1.82 -8.79
C TYR A 85 -1.30 -3.00 -7.81
N HIS A 86 -1.00 -2.71 -6.54
CA HIS A 86 -0.83 -3.76 -5.53
C HIS A 86 -2.13 -4.52 -5.27
N ARG A 87 -3.30 -3.86 -5.27
CA ARG A 87 -4.57 -4.56 -5.07
C ARG A 87 -4.86 -5.51 -6.22
N GLY A 88 -4.57 -5.08 -7.44
CA GLY A 88 -4.71 -5.89 -8.65
C GLY A 88 -3.84 -7.14 -8.61
N ILE A 89 -2.59 -7.04 -8.16
CA ILE A 89 -1.71 -8.20 -7.97
C ILE A 89 -2.31 -9.20 -6.97
N ASN A 90 -2.71 -8.74 -5.78
CA ASN A 90 -3.25 -9.64 -4.74
C ASN A 90 -4.59 -10.27 -5.17
N ARG A 91 -5.49 -9.51 -5.82
CA ARG A 91 -6.71 -10.06 -6.43
C ARG A 91 -6.42 -11.15 -7.44
N GLY A 92 -5.38 -10.96 -8.27
CA GLY A 92 -4.95 -11.95 -9.26
C GLY A 92 -4.46 -13.24 -8.61
N ILE A 93 -3.71 -13.14 -7.52
CA ILE A 93 -3.23 -14.30 -6.74
C ILE A 93 -4.41 -15.08 -6.14
N LEU A 94 -5.42 -14.38 -5.61
CA LEU A 94 -6.65 -15.00 -5.09
C LEU A 94 -7.63 -15.46 -6.19
N GLY A 95 -7.28 -15.31 -7.47
CA GLY A 95 -8.07 -15.79 -8.60
C GLY A 95 -9.12 -14.83 -9.15
N ASP A 96 -9.28 -13.63 -8.57
CA ASP A 96 -10.11 -12.56 -9.14
C ASP A 96 -9.40 -11.86 -10.31
N ARG A 97 -9.31 -12.57 -11.44
CA ARG A 97 -8.67 -12.08 -12.66
C ARG A 97 -9.34 -10.83 -13.22
N ARG A 98 -10.66 -10.70 -13.05
CA ARG A 98 -11.41 -9.57 -13.60
C ARG A 98 -11.14 -8.31 -12.80
N GLY A 99 -11.21 -8.38 -11.47
CA GLY A 99 -10.86 -7.28 -10.59
C GLY A 99 -9.38 -6.90 -10.71
N ALA A 100 -8.49 -7.90 -10.83
CA ALA A 100 -7.07 -7.67 -11.07
C ALA A 100 -6.80 -6.86 -12.34
N LEU A 101 -7.39 -7.27 -13.47
CA LEU A 101 -7.22 -6.58 -14.73
C LEU A 101 -7.77 -5.15 -14.68
N TRP A 102 -8.92 -4.96 -14.04
CA TRP A 102 -9.51 -3.62 -13.88
C TRP A 102 -8.59 -2.71 -13.07
N ASP A 103 -8.08 -3.19 -11.93
CA ASP A 103 -7.17 -2.44 -11.06
C ASP A 103 -5.87 -2.09 -11.78
N LEU A 104 -5.28 -3.04 -12.52
CA LEU A 104 -4.04 -2.79 -13.27
C LEU A 104 -4.23 -1.73 -14.36
N LYS A 105 -5.34 -1.76 -15.09
CA LYS A 105 -5.64 -0.73 -16.10
C LYS A 105 -5.81 0.64 -15.45
N PHE A 106 -6.57 0.70 -14.36
CA PHE A 106 -6.79 1.97 -13.66
C PHE A 106 -5.49 2.52 -13.06
N ALA A 107 -4.66 1.67 -12.47
CA ALA A 107 -3.32 2.05 -11.99
C ALA A 107 -2.46 2.64 -13.12
N ALA A 108 -2.50 2.04 -14.32
CA ALA A 108 -1.75 2.52 -15.47
C ALA A 108 -2.27 3.89 -15.98
N GLN A 109 -3.58 4.10 -15.99
CA GLN A 109 -4.22 5.39 -16.29
C GLN A 109 -3.80 6.49 -15.30
N LEU A 110 -3.64 6.13 -14.02
CA LEU A 110 -3.12 7.01 -12.96
C LEU A 110 -1.59 7.21 -13.01
N GLY A 111 -0.91 6.64 -14.01
CA GLY A 111 0.53 6.85 -14.23
C GLY A 111 1.46 5.81 -13.59
N ASN A 112 0.94 4.71 -13.02
CA ASN A 112 1.79 3.64 -12.50
C ASN A 112 2.54 2.95 -13.65
N ARG A 113 3.84 3.22 -13.75
CA ARG A 113 4.70 2.75 -14.85
C ARG A 113 4.86 1.23 -14.89
N ILE A 114 4.73 0.55 -13.75
CA ILE A 114 4.86 -0.91 -13.68
C ILE A 114 3.63 -1.56 -14.31
N ALA A 115 2.44 -1.07 -13.98
CA ALA A 115 1.18 -1.49 -14.58
C ALA A 115 1.18 -1.22 -16.09
N GLN A 116 1.62 -0.04 -16.53
CA GLN A 116 1.76 0.31 -17.95
C GLN A 116 2.66 -0.70 -18.69
N LYS A 117 3.84 -1.00 -18.12
CA LYS A 117 4.78 -1.96 -18.71
C LYS A 117 4.19 -3.37 -18.77
N ALA A 118 3.54 -3.83 -17.69
CA ALA A 118 2.92 -5.15 -17.63
C ALA A 118 1.82 -5.31 -18.69
N LEU A 119 0.94 -4.32 -18.83
CA LEU A 119 -0.15 -4.35 -19.80
C LEU A 119 0.36 -4.23 -21.24
N ASN A 120 1.33 -3.36 -21.51
CA ASN A 120 1.97 -3.26 -22.83
C ASN A 120 2.64 -4.58 -23.24
N SER A 121 3.30 -5.27 -22.30
CA SER A 121 3.97 -6.55 -22.56
C SER A 121 3.00 -7.70 -22.90
N THR A 122 1.72 -7.55 -22.56
CA THR A 122 0.66 -8.52 -22.82
C THR A 122 -0.26 -8.09 -23.98
N GLY A 123 0.03 -6.96 -24.63
CA GLY A 123 -0.82 -6.41 -25.70
C GLY A 123 -2.17 -5.87 -25.21
N ILE A 124 -2.33 -5.63 -23.92
CA ILE A 124 -3.57 -5.13 -23.32
C ILE A 124 -3.49 -3.61 -23.20
N PRO A 125 -4.45 -2.84 -23.74
CA PRO A 125 -4.50 -1.40 -23.54
C PRO A 125 -5.07 -1.04 -22.17
N TRP A 126 -4.60 0.09 -21.64
CA TRP A 126 -5.05 0.72 -20.40
C TRP A 126 -5.59 2.12 -20.67
#